data_AF-A0A931BQS1-F1
#
_entry.id   AF-A0A931BQS1-F1
#
_cell.length_a   1.000
_cell.length_b   1.000
_cell.length_c   1.000
_cell.angle_alpha   90.00
_cell.angle_beta   90.00
_cell.angle_gamma   90.00
#
_symmetry.space_group_name_H-M   'P 1'
#
loop_
_entity.id
_entity.type
_entity.pdbx_description
1 polymer ?
#
loop_
_entity_poly.entity_id
_entity_poly.type
_entity_poly.pdbx_seq_one_letter_code
_entity_poly.pdbx_strand_id
1 'polypeptide(L)'
;MLTRYTKLVPANSCLAYAITTVMVTVAIGVRMTLQPLLGDNLLDITLYPAVLLAAVLGGGRAGMLALLLGATVAVLFLAYSDTQLLAPGTLADLGLYLSGAGLSVLVAAALRRAVERMEVAQEKLVTALEASGAGTWRWDIREDCIEWDPALVRLFRLDPSFTPRHGEEFARLIHPEDLAHVDAVIRDAKAQGSAEYEFRAILPDGAVRWMYARCRMIRDPKTHPSPLMVGACLDVTERKLGQERQNLLVHELNHRVKNTLSVVQSLALQTLRGSDSLDAFKEAFQARLFALSATHNILTQELWESACMREILCAELEPYGGIDERRVCAAGDSIRLTPRQALTFGMAFHELATNAVKYGALSAPQGSVDIAWRTEPDSTGKPLLKVDWVEKNGPPVREPARKGFGSKLIERGIRHELDGSLDMRFHPEGLRCSFAVPL
;
A
#
# COMPACT_ATOMS: atom_id res chain seq x y z
N MET A 1 32.01 12.62 16.11
CA MET A 1 32.86 11.62 16.80
C MET A 1 32.83 11.78 18.34
N LEU A 2 31.75 12.31 18.92
CA LEU A 2 31.67 12.69 20.36
C LEU A 2 30.54 11.97 21.15
N THR A 3 29.80 11.05 20.53
CA THR A 3 28.62 10.38 21.14
C THR A 3 28.89 9.00 21.73
N ARG A 4 30.14 8.52 21.80
CA ARG A 4 30.47 7.20 22.37
C ARG A 4 31.01 7.21 23.81
N TYR A 5 31.33 8.37 24.37
CA TYR A 5 31.91 8.48 25.71
C TYR A 5 30.93 9.13 26.69
N THR A 6 29.94 8.35 27.12
CA THR A 6 29.43 8.28 28.51
C THR A 6 28.17 7.43 28.50
N LYS A 7 28.30 6.11 28.30
CA LYS A 7 27.34 5.22 28.96
C LYS A 7 27.64 5.35 30.45
N LEU A 8 26.94 6.28 31.10
CA LEU A 8 26.96 6.41 32.56
C LEU A 8 26.77 5.01 33.15
N VAL A 9 27.54 4.68 34.18
CA VAL A 9 27.48 3.39 34.85
C VAL A 9 26.01 3.11 35.19
N PRO A 10 25.45 1.92 34.87
CA PRO A 10 24.05 1.64 35.13
C PRO A 10 23.72 1.96 36.58
N ALA A 11 22.70 2.80 36.80
CA ALA A 11 22.36 3.30 38.12
C ALA A 11 22.12 2.12 39.08
N ASN A 12 22.65 2.22 40.29
CA ASN A 12 22.49 1.19 41.33
C ASN A 12 23.04 -0.20 40.96
N SER A 13 23.97 -0.30 40.00
CA SER A 13 24.65 -1.55 39.68
C SER A 13 25.77 -1.87 40.67
N CYS A 14 26.23 -3.13 40.72
CA CYS A 14 27.42 -3.51 41.49
C CYS A 14 28.64 -2.64 41.13
N LEU A 15 28.79 -2.28 39.85
CA LEU A 15 29.85 -1.40 39.38
C LEU A 15 29.71 0.03 39.95
N ALA A 16 28.48 0.56 40.02
CA ALA A 16 28.22 1.88 40.62
C ALA A 16 28.62 1.92 42.11
N TYR A 17 28.28 0.88 42.87
CA TYR A 17 28.65 0.78 44.28
C TYR A 17 30.16 0.54 44.47
N ALA A 18 30.80 -0.27 43.61
CA ALA A 18 32.25 -0.47 43.66
C ALA A 18 33.02 0.84 43.40
N ILE A 19 32.62 1.60 42.38
CA ILE A 19 33.19 2.93 42.09
C ILE A 19 32.97 3.87 43.27
N THR A 20 31.79 3.85 43.88
CA THR A 20 31.48 4.66 45.07
C THR A 20 32.44 4.37 46.21
N THR A 21 32.64 3.09 46.53
CA THR A 21 33.58 2.69 47.58
C THR A 21 35.00 3.16 47.26
N VAL A 22 35.47 2.98 46.02
CA VAL A 22 36.80 3.45 45.60
C VAL A 22 36.93 4.96 45.74
N MET A 23 35.93 5.74 45.29
CA MET A 23 35.96 7.20 45.39
C MET A 23 36.03 7.67 46.84
N VAL A 24 35.24 7.06 47.73
CA VAL A 24 35.28 7.36 49.16
C VAL A 24 36.64 6.96 49.75
N THR A 25 37.16 5.77 49.46
CA THR A 25 38.49 5.33 49.94
C THR A 25 39.61 6.25 49.48
N VAL A 26 39.59 6.70 48.22
CA VAL A 26 40.56 7.67 47.70
C VAL A 26 40.43 9.01 48.42
N ALA A 27 39.21 9.51 48.63
CA ALA A 27 38.99 10.76 49.36
C ALA A 27 39.49 10.69 50.81
N ILE A 28 39.38 9.52 51.46
CA ILE A 28 39.95 9.27 52.79
C ILE A 28 41.48 9.30 52.73
N GLY A 29 42.10 8.62 51.75
CA GLY A 29 43.56 8.63 51.60
C GLY A 29 44.12 10.03 51.33
N VAL A 30 43.45 10.80 50.47
CA VAL A 30 43.79 12.22 50.22
C VAL A 30 43.65 13.05 51.49
N ARG A 31 42.62 12.80 52.30
CA ARG A 31 42.46 13.47 53.59
C ARG A 31 43.61 13.16 54.55
N MET A 32 43.95 11.89 54.75
CA MET A 32 45.01 11.48 55.68
C MET A 32 46.37 12.08 55.29
N THR A 33 46.66 12.17 54.00
CA THR A 33 47.91 12.76 53.51
C THR A 33 47.97 14.28 53.67
N LEU A 34 46.83 14.97 53.57
CA LEU A 34 46.75 16.43 53.73
C LEU A 34 46.48 16.88 55.18
N GLN A 35 46.24 15.94 56.11
CA GLN A 35 45.94 16.25 57.52
C GLN A 35 46.97 17.17 58.19
N PRO A 36 48.31 16.99 58.01
CA PRO A 36 49.30 17.88 58.61
C PRO A 36 49.23 19.33 58.09
N LEU A 37 48.63 19.53 56.92
CA LEU A 37 48.55 20.83 56.24
C LEU A 37 47.23 21.56 56.54
N LEU A 38 46.12 20.82 56.68
CA LEU A 38 44.77 21.35 56.80
C LEU A 38 44.30 21.51 58.26
N GLY A 39 44.96 20.85 59.22
CA GLY A 39 44.55 20.86 60.62
C GLY A 39 43.21 20.17 60.87
N ASP A 40 42.76 20.15 62.13
CA ASP A 40 41.60 19.36 62.56
C ASP A 40 40.23 20.00 62.26
N ASN A 41 40.20 21.24 61.75
CA ASN A 41 38.96 22.02 61.59
C ASN A 41 38.37 22.01 60.16
N LEU A 42 38.99 21.35 59.18
CA LEU A 42 38.55 21.33 57.77
C LEU A 42 38.01 19.96 57.35
N LEU A 43 37.19 19.38 58.23
CA LEU A 43 36.99 17.93 58.33
C LEU A 43 36.46 17.25 57.05
N ASP A 44 35.72 17.97 56.20
CA ASP A 44 34.81 17.33 55.24
C ASP A 44 34.97 17.74 53.76
N ILE A 45 35.84 18.72 53.45
CA ILE A 45 35.96 19.27 52.08
C ILE A 45 36.37 18.20 51.05
N THR A 46 37.22 17.24 51.42
CA THR A 46 37.70 16.19 50.52
C THR A 46 36.63 15.13 50.20
N LEU A 47 35.58 15.03 51.02
CA LEU A 47 34.50 14.04 50.84
C LEU A 47 33.41 14.55 49.88
N TYR A 48 33.21 15.86 49.75
CA TYR A 48 32.22 16.44 48.82
C TYR A 48 32.40 16.01 47.36
N PRO A 49 33.61 16.08 46.76
CA PRO A 49 33.82 15.61 45.39
C PRO A 49 33.51 14.12 45.22
N ALA A 50 33.83 13.28 46.20
CA ALA A 50 33.55 11.85 46.14
C ALA A 50 32.04 11.56 46.16
N VAL A 51 31.29 12.25 47.02
CA VAL A 51 29.82 12.14 47.08
C VAL A 51 29.18 12.60 45.77
N LEU A 52 29.63 13.73 45.22
CA LEU A 52 29.13 14.27 43.96
C LEU A 52 29.42 13.31 42.79
N LEU A 53 30.65 12.82 42.66
CA LEU A 53 31.04 11.89 41.60
C LEU A 53 30.29 10.56 41.71
N ALA A 54 30.10 10.03 42.92
CA ALA A 54 29.30 8.83 43.16
C ALA A 54 27.83 9.05 42.74
N ALA A 55 27.25 10.23 43.01
CA ALA A 55 25.89 10.56 42.62
C ALA A 55 25.73 10.71 41.10
N VAL A 56 26.67 11.40 40.44
CA VAL A 56 26.65 11.61 38.98
C VAL A 56 26.85 10.29 38.23
N LEU A 57 27.88 9.51 38.61
CA LEU A 57 28.24 8.28 37.90
C LEU A 57 27.35 7.10 38.28
N GLY A 58 27.07 6.91 39.58
CA GLY A 58 26.38 5.75 40.13
C GLY A 58 24.89 5.94 40.42
N GLY A 59 24.41 7.19 40.40
CA GLY A 59 23.02 7.56 40.66
C GLY A 59 22.77 7.93 42.13
N GLY A 60 21.55 8.37 42.43
CA GLY A 60 21.22 8.94 43.75
C GLY A 60 21.47 7.99 44.94
N ARG A 61 21.28 6.68 44.79
CA ARG A 61 21.54 5.72 45.89
C ARG A 61 23.04 5.51 46.13
N ALA A 62 23.85 5.55 45.07
CA ALA A 62 25.30 5.50 45.15
C ALA A 62 25.84 6.78 45.82
N GLY A 63 25.33 7.95 45.43
CA GLY A 63 25.61 9.22 46.11
C GLY A 63 25.20 9.22 47.59
N MET A 64 24.03 8.69 47.93
CA MET A 64 23.58 8.55 49.31
C MET A 64 24.49 7.62 50.13
N LEU A 65 24.94 6.52 49.53
CA LEU A 65 25.91 5.61 50.17
C LEU A 65 27.24 6.32 50.43
N ALA A 66 27.74 7.08 49.45
CA ALA A 66 28.96 7.88 49.61
C ALA A 66 28.81 8.91 50.74
N LEU A 67 27.64 9.56 50.83
CA LEU A 67 27.32 10.52 51.88
C LEU A 67 27.35 9.87 53.26
N LEU A 68 26.69 8.73 53.42
CA LEU A 68 26.65 7.98 54.68
C LEU A 68 28.03 7.48 55.09
N LEU A 69 28.80 6.90 54.16
CA LEU A 69 30.17 6.47 54.42
C LEU A 69 31.07 7.64 54.80
N GLY A 70 30.97 8.77 54.10
CA GLY A 70 31.72 9.98 54.42
C GLY A 70 31.34 10.54 55.80
N ALA A 71 30.06 10.56 56.15
CA ALA A 71 29.60 10.99 57.47
C ALA A 71 30.09 10.07 58.59
N THR A 72 30.07 8.74 58.37
CA THR A 72 30.62 7.76 59.32
C THR A 72 32.12 8.00 59.52
N VAL A 73 32.86 8.23 58.44
CA VAL A 73 34.30 8.49 58.51
C VAL A 73 34.57 9.81 59.24
N ALA A 74 33.81 10.87 58.95
CA ALA A 74 33.92 12.15 59.64
C ALA A 74 33.76 11.97 61.17
N VAL A 75 32.73 11.25 61.61
CA VAL A 75 32.48 10.94 63.03
C VAL A 75 33.62 10.13 63.66
N LEU A 76 34.17 9.14 62.95
CA LEU A 76 35.28 8.32 63.46
C LEU A 76 36.58 9.14 63.64
N PHE A 77 36.90 10.04 62.71
CA PHE A 77 38.06 10.93 62.85
C PHE A 77 37.88 11.93 64.01
N LEU A 78 36.66 12.44 64.22
CA LEU A 78 36.34 13.31 65.35
C LEU A 78 36.49 12.59 66.69
N ALA A 79 36.04 11.33 66.76
CA ALA A 79 36.20 10.50 67.95
C ALA A 79 37.68 10.16 68.27
N TYR A 80 38.54 10.12 67.25
CA TYR A 80 39.97 9.85 67.41
C TYR A 80 40.79 11.08 67.83
N SER A 81 40.32 12.29 67.51
CA SER A 81 41.05 13.57 67.71
C SER A 81 40.82 14.21 69.08
N ASP A 82 40.28 13.49 70.06
CA ASP A 82 39.89 14.00 71.40
C ASP A 82 38.90 15.19 71.37
N THR A 83 38.26 15.41 70.21
CA THR A 83 37.28 16.48 70.03
C THR A 83 35.94 16.09 70.64
N GLN A 84 35.29 16.98 71.41
CA GLN A 84 33.96 16.69 71.96
C GLN A 84 32.92 16.59 70.83
N LEU A 85 32.39 15.38 70.64
CA LEU A 85 31.41 15.06 69.59
C LEU A 85 30.12 15.89 69.67
N LEU A 86 29.74 16.31 70.89
CA LEU A 86 28.54 17.10 71.18
C LEU A 86 28.81 18.61 71.26
N ALA A 87 30.02 19.06 70.92
CA ALA A 87 30.32 20.49 70.88
C ALA A 87 29.50 21.18 69.76
N PRO A 88 28.96 22.38 70.01
CA PRO A 88 28.13 23.08 69.01
C PRO A 88 28.79 23.29 67.65
N GLY A 89 30.12 23.50 67.60
CA GLY A 89 30.88 23.66 66.35
C GLY A 89 30.92 22.37 65.52
N THR A 90 31.23 21.24 66.15
CA THR A 90 31.25 19.92 65.52
C THR A 90 29.89 19.54 64.93
N LEU A 91 28.80 19.83 65.65
CA LEU A 91 27.44 19.59 65.18
C LEU A 91 27.08 20.49 63.99
N ALA A 92 27.56 21.73 63.96
CA ALA A 92 27.36 22.64 62.85
C ALA A 92 28.11 22.19 61.58
N ASP A 93 29.36 21.74 61.72
CA ASP A 93 30.17 21.26 60.60
C ASP A 93 29.58 19.98 59.97
N LEU A 94 29.19 19.00 60.81
CA LEU A 94 28.53 17.79 60.33
C LEU A 94 27.17 18.10 59.68
N GLY A 95 26.41 19.06 60.22
CA GLY A 95 25.17 19.53 59.62
C GLY A 95 25.38 20.20 58.26
N LEU A 96 26.44 20.99 58.11
CA LEU A 96 26.82 21.63 56.85
C LEU A 96 27.28 20.61 55.81
N TYR A 97 28.04 19.58 56.23
CA TYR A 97 28.40 18.45 55.38
C TYR A 97 27.17 17.70 54.89
N LEU A 98 26.33 17.23 55.80
CA LEU A 98 25.14 16.43 55.45
C LEU A 98 24.17 17.21 54.55
N SER A 99 23.95 18.49 54.82
CA SER A 99 23.07 19.33 54.00
C SER A 99 23.66 19.65 52.62
N GLY A 100 24.93 20.07 52.55
CA GLY A 100 25.58 20.43 51.28
C GLY A 100 25.86 19.22 50.38
N ALA A 101 26.34 18.12 50.96
CA ALA A 101 26.58 16.88 50.22
C ALA A 101 25.24 16.19 49.88
N GLY A 102 24.23 16.26 50.75
CA GLY A 102 22.86 15.85 50.43
C GLY A 102 22.25 16.63 49.27
N LEU A 103 22.40 17.96 49.24
CA LEU A 103 21.99 18.80 48.11
C LEU A 103 22.72 18.42 46.82
N SER A 104 24.03 18.13 46.91
CA SER A 104 24.83 17.68 45.78
C SER A 104 24.32 16.37 45.20
N VAL A 105 23.97 15.39 46.05
CA VAL A 105 23.34 14.12 45.62
C VAL A 105 22.00 14.39 44.94
N LEU A 106 21.17 15.28 45.49
CA LEU A 106 19.87 15.61 44.93
C LEU A 106 20.00 16.24 43.54
N VAL A 107 20.85 17.25 43.38
CA VAL A 107 21.09 17.93 42.10
C VAL A 107 21.68 16.97 41.07
N ALA A 108 22.68 16.17 41.43
CA ALA A 108 23.27 15.18 40.54
C ALA A 108 22.26 14.12 40.10
N ALA A 109 21.43 13.62 41.01
CA ALA A 109 20.38 12.67 40.68
C ALA A 109 19.30 13.29 39.77
N ALA A 110 18.93 14.56 40.00
CA ALA A 110 17.96 15.27 39.17
C ALA A 110 18.50 15.51 37.74
N LEU A 111 19.74 15.96 37.61
CA LEU A 111 20.42 16.15 36.32
C LEU A 111 20.49 14.83 35.55
N ARG A 112 20.94 13.76 36.19
CA ARG A 112 21.03 12.44 35.56
C ARG A 112 19.66 11.96 35.06
N ARG A 113 18.62 12.05 35.88
CA ARG A 113 17.25 11.70 35.47
C ARG A 113 16.71 12.58 34.33
N ALA A 114 17.15 13.84 34.23
CA ALA A 114 16.78 14.71 33.12
C ALA A 114 17.46 14.28 31.83
N VAL A 115 18.76 13.96 31.89
CA VAL A 115 19.53 13.44 30.74
C VAL A 115 18.97 12.10 30.27
N GLU A 116 18.76 11.13 31.16
CA GLU A 116 18.21 9.81 30.81
C GLU A 116 16.81 9.93 30.18
N ARG A 117 15.96 10.83 30.69
CA ARG A 117 14.64 11.10 30.09
C ARG A 117 14.76 11.71 28.69
N MET A 118 15.72 12.62 28.48
CA MET A 118 15.97 13.22 27.18
C MET A 118 16.46 12.17 26.18
N GLU A 119 17.41 11.32 26.58
CA GLU A 119 17.94 10.25 25.74
C GLU A 119 16.85 9.26 25.32
N VAL A 120 16.03 8.79 26.26
CA VAL A 120 14.91 7.88 25.97
C VAL A 120 13.85 8.57 25.08
N ALA A 121 13.55 9.84 25.33
CA ALA A 121 12.61 10.59 24.49
C ALA A 121 13.16 10.77 23.06
N GLN A 122 14.45 11.07 22.92
CA GLN A 122 15.13 11.22 21.63
C GLN A 122 15.18 9.88 20.88
N GLU A 123 15.55 8.79 21.53
CA GLU A 123 15.57 7.45 20.94
C GLU A 123 14.19 7.03 20.43
N LYS A 124 13.13 7.27 21.22
CA LYS A 124 11.75 7.03 20.80
C LYS A 124 11.37 7.84 19.56
N LEU A 125 11.73 9.12 19.49
CA LEU A 125 11.44 9.97 18.35
C LEU A 125 12.20 9.53 17.08
N VAL A 126 13.49 9.23 17.20
CA VAL A 126 14.31 8.74 16.07
C VAL A 126 13.75 7.43 15.55
N THR A 127 13.43 6.48 16.44
CA THR A 127 12.88 5.18 16.06
C THR A 127 11.52 5.32 15.38
N ALA A 128 10.65 6.22 15.86
CA ALA A 128 9.35 6.49 15.23
C ALA A 128 9.51 7.11 13.83
N LEU A 129 10.46 8.03 13.64
CA LEU A 129 10.76 8.62 12.34
C LEU A 129 11.33 7.58 11.37
N GLU A 130 12.27 6.74 11.82
CA GLU A 130 12.82 5.66 11.00
C GLU A 130 11.75 4.64 10.58
N ALA A 131 10.89 4.24 11.51
CA ALA A 131 9.78 3.33 11.24
C ALA A 131 8.75 3.93 10.26
N SER A 132 8.56 5.26 10.26
CA SER A 132 7.70 5.95 9.30
C SER A 132 8.30 6.04 7.90
N GLY A 133 9.62 5.85 7.75
CA GLY A 133 10.33 6.11 6.51
C GLY A 133 10.39 7.59 6.13
N ALA A 134 10.07 8.51 7.06
CA ALA A 134 10.11 9.95 6.80
C ALA A 134 11.53 10.51 6.89
N GLY A 135 11.86 11.41 5.96
CA GLY A 135 13.00 12.30 6.08
C GLY A 135 12.56 13.70 6.50
N THR A 136 13.35 14.37 7.34
CA THR A 136 13.04 15.73 7.81
C THR A 136 13.98 16.77 7.22
N TRP A 137 13.46 17.99 7.12
CA TRP A 137 14.22 19.14 6.63
C TRP A 137 13.86 20.39 7.41
N ARG A 138 14.76 21.36 7.39
CA ARG A 138 14.53 22.72 7.84
C ARG A 138 15.09 23.71 6.83
N TRP A 139 14.44 24.85 6.71
CA TRP A 139 14.81 25.92 5.79
C TRP A 139 14.70 27.26 6.50
N ASP A 140 15.84 27.94 6.67
CA ASP A 140 15.87 29.34 7.07
C ASP A 140 15.47 30.21 5.89
N ILE A 141 14.30 30.84 5.98
CA ILE A 141 13.71 31.58 4.85
C ILE A 141 14.51 32.85 4.53
N ARG A 142 15.19 33.44 5.50
CA ARG A 142 15.92 34.69 5.31
C ARG A 142 17.29 34.43 4.68
N GLU A 143 18.01 33.46 5.22
CA GLU A 143 19.37 33.12 4.77
C GLU A 143 19.37 32.14 3.59
N ASP A 144 18.19 31.67 3.17
CA ASP A 144 17.99 30.62 2.17
C ASP A 144 18.81 29.34 2.44
N CYS A 145 18.90 28.95 3.71
CA CYS A 145 19.71 27.81 4.13
C CYS A 145 18.82 26.60 4.44
N ILE A 146 18.98 25.53 3.66
CA ILE A 146 18.30 24.25 3.80
C ILE A 146 19.22 23.23 4.47
N GLU A 147 18.69 22.55 5.48
CA GLU A 147 19.32 21.40 6.12
C GLU A 147 18.40 20.19 6.05
N TRP A 148 18.95 19.09 5.55
CA TRP A 148 18.27 17.80 5.49
C TRP A 148 18.85 16.84 6.51
N ASP A 149 18.00 16.01 7.10
CA ASP A 149 18.47 14.89 7.90
C ASP A 149 18.99 13.74 7.02
N PRO A 150 19.78 12.80 7.58
CA PRO A 150 20.29 11.68 6.81
C PRO A 150 19.22 10.78 6.21
N ALA A 151 18.01 10.75 6.77
CA ALA A 151 16.91 9.93 6.25
C ALA A 151 16.39 10.50 4.92
N LEU A 152 16.24 11.81 4.81
CA LEU A 152 15.81 12.50 3.60
C LEU A 152 16.84 12.36 2.47
N VAL A 153 18.12 12.44 2.79
CA VAL A 153 19.22 12.20 1.83
C VAL A 153 19.12 10.79 1.24
N ARG A 154 18.90 9.77 2.08
CA ARG A 154 18.70 8.38 1.62
C ARG A 154 17.42 8.24 0.79
N LEU A 155 16.35 8.91 1.20
CA LEU A 155 15.05 8.86 0.53
C LEU A 155 15.13 9.40 -0.90
N PHE A 156 15.87 10.51 -1.10
CA PHE A 156 16.18 11.06 -2.43
C PHE A 156 17.38 10.39 -3.13
N ARG A 157 17.98 9.35 -2.52
CA ARG A 157 19.17 8.62 -3.03
C ARG A 157 20.34 9.53 -3.41
N LEU A 158 20.50 10.63 -2.69
CA LEU A 158 21.57 11.58 -2.94
C LEU A 158 22.86 11.13 -2.25
N ASP A 159 23.99 11.51 -2.83
CA ASP A 159 25.25 11.50 -2.10
C ASP A 159 25.21 12.63 -1.05
N PRO A 160 25.60 12.38 0.22
CA PRO A 160 25.59 13.39 1.28
C PRO A 160 26.34 14.69 0.94
N SER A 161 27.34 14.63 0.06
CA SER A 161 28.09 15.80 -0.41
C SER A 161 27.31 16.71 -1.37
N PHE A 162 26.25 16.19 -2.01
CA PHE A 162 25.42 16.90 -3.00
C PHE A 162 24.00 17.17 -2.49
N THR A 163 23.88 17.42 -1.18
CA THR A 163 22.62 17.72 -0.51
C THR A 163 22.19 19.17 -0.75
N PRO A 164 20.93 19.42 -1.15
CA PRO A 164 20.45 20.79 -1.40
C PRO A 164 20.67 21.70 -0.20
N ARG A 165 21.31 22.85 -0.45
CA ARG A 165 21.56 23.89 0.56
C ARG A 165 20.67 25.12 0.39
N HIS A 166 20.06 25.29 -0.77
CA HIS A 166 19.23 26.45 -1.11
C HIS A 166 17.95 26.01 -1.81
N GLY A 167 16.92 26.87 -1.80
CA GLY A 167 15.63 26.56 -2.42
C GLY A 167 15.72 26.17 -3.91
N GLU A 168 16.62 26.82 -4.66
CA GLU A 168 16.84 26.52 -6.09
C GLU A 168 17.38 25.11 -6.32
N GLU A 169 18.31 24.64 -5.47
CA GLU A 169 18.87 23.29 -5.57
C GLU A 169 17.82 22.22 -5.31
N PHE A 170 16.92 22.45 -4.35
CA PHE A 170 15.78 21.58 -4.12
C PHE A 170 14.80 21.59 -5.30
N ALA A 171 14.53 22.76 -5.89
CA ALA A 171 13.65 22.86 -7.05
C ALA A 171 14.12 22.03 -8.24
N ARG A 172 15.44 21.86 -8.43
CA ARG A 172 16.01 21.00 -9.49
C ARG A 172 15.68 19.52 -9.33
N LEU A 173 15.32 19.07 -8.13
CA LEU A 173 14.90 17.70 -7.85
C LEU A 173 13.40 17.49 -8.09
N ILE A 174 12.63 18.56 -8.29
CA ILE A 174 11.18 18.49 -8.53
C ILE A 174 10.93 18.33 -10.03
N HIS A 175 9.93 17.51 -10.38
CA HIS A 175 9.49 17.35 -11.76
C HIS A 175 9.02 18.70 -12.34
N PRO A 176 9.39 19.07 -13.60
CA PRO A 176 9.11 20.39 -14.15
C PRO A 176 7.64 20.82 -14.10
N GLU A 177 6.72 19.87 -14.31
CA GLU A 177 5.27 20.13 -14.25
C GLU A 177 4.76 20.48 -12.84
N ASP A 178 5.48 20.08 -11.79
CA ASP A 178 5.05 20.26 -10.40
C ASP A 178 5.67 21.50 -9.74
N LEU A 179 6.65 22.15 -10.39
CA LEU A 179 7.33 23.34 -9.86
C LEU A 179 6.37 24.48 -9.51
N ALA A 180 5.49 24.83 -10.45
CA ALA A 180 4.53 25.92 -10.25
C ALA A 180 3.56 25.62 -9.09
N HIS A 181 3.20 24.34 -8.90
CA HIS A 181 2.36 23.90 -7.80
C HIS A 181 3.10 24.00 -6.47
N VAL A 182 4.31 23.47 -6.38
CA VAL A 182 5.13 23.51 -5.14
C VAL A 182 5.43 24.95 -4.73
N ASP A 183 5.77 25.83 -5.67
CA ASP A 183 6.00 27.26 -5.40
C ASP A 183 4.76 27.94 -4.83
N ALA A 184 3.58 27.64 -5.38
CA ALA A 184 2.32 28.16 -4.86
C ALA A 184 2.06 27.69 -3.43
N VAL A 185 2.23 26.39 -3.16
CA VAL A 185 2.04 25.83 -1.83
C VAL A 185 3.03 26.41 -0.82
N ILE A 186 4.31 26.59 -1.20
CA ILE A 186 5.32 27.20 -0.32
C ILE A 186 4.95 28.66 0.00
N ARG A 187 4.46 29.44 -0.97
CA ARG A 187 3.97 30.80 -0.72
C ARG A 187 2.79 30.80 0.26
N ASP A 188 1.83 29.89 0.07
CA ASP A 188 0.68 29.76 0.95
C ASP A 188 1.09 29.30 2.36
N ALA A 189 2.04 28.37 2.49
CA ALA A 189 2.61 27.95 3.77
C ALA A 189 3.28 29.13 4.51
N LYS A 190 4.00 29.99 3.77
CA LYS A 190 4.56 31.23 4.31
C LYS A 190 3.49 32.23 4.74
N ALA A 191 2.26 32.17 4.24
CA ALA A 191 1.17 33.04 4.70
C ALA A 191 0.36 32.42 5.85
N GLN A 192 -0.03 31.15 5.70
CA GLN A 192 -0.99 30.45 6.56
C GLN A 192 -0.32 29.71 7.73
N GLY A 193 0.99 29.46 7.66
CA GLY A 193 1.79 28.86 8.72
C GLY A 193 2.02 27.35 8.59
N SER A 194 1.32 26.64 7.70
CA SER A 194 1.58 25.24 7.39
C SER A 194 1.00 24.84 6.04
N ALA A 195 1.55 23.81 5.41
CA ALA A 195 0.97 23.21 4.22
C ALA A 195 1.31 21.72 4.09
N GLU A 196 0.50 21.02 3.32
CA GLU A 196 0.68 19.63 2.90
C GLU A 196 0.55 19.58 1.38
N TYR A 197 1.44 18.85 0.72
CA TYR A 197 1.45 18.75 -0.73
C TYR A 197 2.14 17.48 -1.19
N GLU A 198 1.83 17.09 -2.42
CA GLU A 198 2.45 15.97 -3.10
C GLU A 198 3.12 16.47 -4.37
N PHE A 199 4.28 15.94 -4.70
CA PHE A 199 5.01 16.30 -5.91
C PHE A 199 5.82 15.11 -6.41
N ARG A 200 6.14 15.11 -7.70
CA ARG A 200 7.06 14.16 -8.29
C ARG A 200 8.48 14.68 -8.12
N ALA A 201 9.35 13.85 -7.55
CA ALA A 201 10.78 14.08 -7.51
C ALA A 201 11.48 13.25 -8.58
N ILE A 202 12.53 13.82 -9.19
CA ILE A 202 13.43 13.14 -10.10
C ILE A 202 14.68 12.77 -9.31
N LEU A 203 14.90 11.47 -9.13
CA LEU A 203 16.07 10.92 -8.46
C LEU A 203 17.32 11.00 -9.37
N PRO A 204 18.55 10.85 -8.83
CA PRO A 204 19.77 10.86 -9.63
C PRO A 204 19.86 9.78 -10.72
N ASP A 205 19.16 8.65 -10.52
CA ASP A 205 19.05 7.57 -11.50
C ASP A 205 18.02 7.87 -12.62
N GLY A 206 17.39 9.04 -12.59
CA GLY A 206 16.33 9.47 -13.51
C GLY A 206 14.94 8.91 -13.15
N ALA A 207 14.81 8.09 -12.10
CA ALA A 207 13.52 7.57 -11.70
C ALA A 207 12.65 8.67 -11.09
N VAL A 208 11.37 8.67 -11.46
CA VAL A 208 10.37 9.56 -10.85
C VAL A 208 9.77 8.88 -9.63
N ARG A 209 9.66 9.62 -8.52
CA ARG A 209 9.02 9.19 -7.28
C ARG A 209 7.99 10.20 -6.83
N TRP A 210 6.88 9.70 -6.29
CA TRP A 210 5.89 10.55 -5.64
C TRP A 210 6.27 10.81 -4.20
N MET A 211 6.36 12.07 -3.86
CA MET A 211 6.76 12.58 -2.55
C MET A 211 5.57 13.25 -1.91
N TYR A 212 5.26 12.90 -0.67
CA TYR A 212 4.35 13.66 0.17
C TYR A 212 5.18 14.49 1.14
N ALA A 213 4.92 15.78 1.22
CA ALA A 213 5.58 16.69 2.15
C ALA A 213 4.56 17.42 3.00
N ARG A 214 4.90 17.58 4.28
CA ARG A 214 4.19 18.44 5.23
C ARG A 214 5.17 19.39 5.87
N CYS A 215 4.82 20.67 5.90
CA CYS A 215 5.66 21.71 6.47
C CYS A 215 4.89 22.65 7.39
N ARG A 216 5.62 23.32 8.28
CA ARG A 216 5.12 24.38 9.16
C ARG A 216 6.15 25.50 9.32
N MET A 217 5.65 26.71 9.54
CA MET A 217 6.43 27.90 9.84
C MET A 217 6.62 28.06 11.36
N ILE A 218 7.83 28.38 11.78
CA ILE A 218 8.21 28.77 13.13
C ILE A 218 8.64 30.24 13.07
N ARG A 219 7.97 31.09 13.87
CA ARG A 219 8.14 32.56 13.87
C ARG A 219 8.42 33.13 15.26
N ASP A 220 8.94 32.32 16.17
CA ASP A 220 9.18 32.77 17.54
C ASP A 220 10.58 33.39 17.65
N PRO A 221 10.71 34.73 17.75
CA PRO A 221 12.00 35.41 17.81
C PRO A 221 12.79 35.10 19.09
N LYS A 222 12.15 34.56 20.14
CA LYS A 222 12.86 34.17 21.37
C LYS A 222 13.63 32.86 21.22
N THR A 223 13.12 31.96 20.38
CA THR A 223 13.72 30.65 20.13
C THR A 223 14.49 30.61 18.81
N HIS A 224 14.03 31.37 17.80
CA HIS A 224 14.62 31.43 16.47
C HIS A 224 14.58 32.88 15.91
N PRO A 225 15.74 33.56 15.76
CA PRO A 225 15.79 34.96 15.30
C PRO A 225 15.36 35.16 13.82
N SER A 226 15.32 34.08 13.03
CA SER A 226 14.85 34.08 11.63
C SER A 226 13.62 33.19 11.46
N PRO A 227 12.67 33.53 10.56
CA PRO A 227 11.55 32.65 10.22
C PRO A 227 12.07 31.32 9.64
N LEU A 228 11.76 30.22 10.33
CA LEU A 228 12.21 28.88 9.97
C LEU A 228 11.01 28.07 9.46
N MET A 229 11.16 27.41 8.32
CA MET A 229 10.20 26.39 7.87
C MET A 229 10.77 25.01 8.16
N VAL A 230 9.99 24.14 8.79
CA VAL A 230 10.38 22.75 9.08
C VAL A 230 9.36 21.80 8.51
N GLY A 231 9.80 20.63 8.05
CA GLY A 231 8.90 19.66 7.46
C GLY A 231 9.42 18.25 7.49
N ALA A 232 8.53 17.35 7.10
CA ALA A 232 8.82 15.94 6.87
C ALA A 232 8.36 15.57 5.46
N CYS A 233 9.07 14.62 4.85
CA CYS A 233 8.78 14.11 3.52
C CYS A 233 8.80 12.59 3.52
N LEU A 234 7.89 11.99 2.77
CA LEU A 234 7.65 10.55 2.68
C LEU A 234 7.56 10.15 1.20
N ASP A 235 8.12 9.00 0.85
CA ASP A 235 7.89 8.38 -0.45
C ASP A 235 6.50 7.71 -0.44
N VAL A 236 5.62 8.17 -1.32
CA VAL A 236 4.25 7.66 -1.50
C VAL A 236 4.04 7.04 -2.89
N THR A 237 5.14 6.68 -3.58
CA THR A 237 5.13 6.11 -4.93
C THR A 237 4.29 4.85 -5.01
N GLU A 238 4.50 3.87 -4.12
CA GLU A 238 3.74 2.62 -4.14
C GLU A 238 2.23 2.85 -3.94
N ARG A 239 1.87 3.76 -3.03
CA ARG A 239 0.47 4.16 -2.81
C ARG A 239 -0.14 4.78 -4.07
N LYS A 240 0.60 5.67 -4.74
CA LYS A 240 0.13 6.33 -5.97
C LYS A 240 -0.01 5.35 -7.13
N LEU A 241 0.98 4.49 -7.36
CA LEU A 241 0.92 3.46 -8.40
C LEU A 241 -0.22 2.47 -8.15
N GLY A 242 -0.45 2.08 -6.90
CA GLY A 242 -1.60 1.25 -6.52
C GLY A 242 -2.93 1.93 -6.85
N GLN A 243 -3.08 3.22 -6.52
CA GLN A 243 -4.28 3.99 -6.81
C GLN A 243 -4.51 4.15 -8.32
N GLU A 244 -3.47 4.44 -9.10
CA GLU A 244 -3.54 4.54 -10.56
C GLU A 244 -3.97 3.20 -11.19
N ARG A 245 -3.37 2.09 -10.74
CA ARG A 245 -3.75 0.75 -11.20
C ARG A 245 -5.21 0.45 -10.88
N GLN A 246 -5.69 0.78 -9.69
CA GLN A 246 -7.09 0.60 -9.31
C GLN A 246 -8.02 1.43 -10.21
N ASN A 247 -7.67 2.69 -10.48
CA ASN A 247 -8.46 3.56 -11.35
C ASN A 247 -8.52 3.04 -12.78
N LEU A 248 -7.41 2.51 -13.31
CA LEU A 248 -7.38 1.87 -14.62
C LEU A 248 -8.32 0.67 -14.69
N LEU A 249 -8.29 -0.22 -13.69
CA LEU A 249 -9.19 -1.38 -13.61
C LEU A 249 -10.66 -0.97 -13.53
N VAL A 250 -10.97 0.08 -12.74
CA VAL A 250 -12.34 0.63 -12.66
C VAL A 250 -12.79 1.19 -14.01
N HIS A 251 -11.92 1.91 -14.72
CA HIS A 251 -12.22 2.40 -16.06
C HIS A 251 -12.48 1.27 -17.04
N GLU A 252 -11.63 0.25 -17.05
CA GLU A 252 -11.80 -0.91 -17.92
C GLU A 252 -13.09 -1.67 -17.62
N LEU A 253 -13.41 -1.89 -16.34
CA LEU A 253 -14.68 -2.48 -15.92
C LEU A 253 -15.87 -1.65 -16.41
N ASN A 254 -15.84 -0.33 -16.24
CA ASN A 254 -16.90 0.56 -16.70
C ASN A 254 -17.07 0.49 -18.23
N HIS A 255 -15.99 0.43 -18.99
CA HIS A 255 -16.05 0.20 -20.43
C HIS A 255 -16.73 -1.14 -20.75
N ARG A 256 -16.37 -2.22 -20.04
CA ARG A 256 -16.98 -3.54 -20.22
C ARG A 256 -18.47 -3.57 -19.88
N VAL A 257 -18.88 -2.93 -18.78
CA VAL A 257 -20.30 -2.82 -18.40
C VAL A 257 -21.10 -2.06 -19.45
N LYS A 258 -20.57 -0.93 -19.95
CA LYS A 258 -21.22 -0.17 -21.04
C LYS A 258 -21.39 -0.99 -22.31
N ASN A 259 -20.39 -1.81 -22.68
CA ASN A 259 -20.48 -2.69 -23.84
C ASN A 259 -21.61 -3.73 -23.66
N THR A 260 -21.66 -4.41 -22.52
CA THR A 260 -22.72 -5.41 -22.22
C THR A 260 -24.11 -4.78 -22.20
N LEU A 261 -24.28 -3.61 -21.58
CA LEU A 261 -25.55 -2.89 -21.57
C LEU A 261 -26.01 -2.51 -22.99
N SER A 262 -25.07 -2.15 -23.87
CA SER A 262 -25.37 -1.84 -25.28
C SER A 262 -25.87 -3.07 -26.04
N VAL A 263 -25.32 -4.25 -25.74
CA VAL A 263 -25.80 -5.54 -26.29
C VAL A 263 -27.21 -5.84 -25.78
N VAL A 264 -27.46 -5.72 -24.47
CA VAL A 264 -28.80 -5.95 -23.88
C VAL A 264 -29.84 -4.96 -24.45
N GLN A 265 -29.47 -3.69 -24.61
CA GLN A 265 -30.35 -2.69 -25.22
C GLN A 265 -30.69 -3.04 -26.68
N SER A 266 -29.67 -3.44 -27.45
CA SER A 266 -29.86 -3.88 -28.84
C SER A 266 -30.77 -5.11 -28.91
N LEU A 267 -30.57 -6.06 -27.99
CA LEU A 267 -31.39 -7.27 -27.85
C LEU A 267 -32.85 -6.93 -27.57
N ALA A 268 -33.12 -5.99 -26.65
CA ALA A 268 -34.47 -5.55 -26.32
C ALA A 268 -35.17 -4.88 -27.50
N LEU A 269 -34.51 -3.89 -28.13
CA LEU A 269 -35.06 -3.16 -29.27
C LEU A 269 -35.34 -4.09 -30.46
N GLN A 270 -34.44 -5.02 -30.73
CA GLN A 270 -34.60 -5.93 -31.85
C GLN A 270 -35.68 -6.98 -31.57
N THR A 271 -35.78 -7.48 -30.33
CA THR A 271 -36.83 -8.44 -29.93
C THR A 271 -38.21 -7.80 -30.04
N LEU A 272 -38.35 -6.55 -29.59
CA LEU A 272 -39.59 -5.79 -29.67
C LEU A 272 -40.09 -5.64 -31.11
N ARG A 273 -39.20 -5.39 -32.08
CA ARG A 273 -39.56 -5.26 -33.51
C ARG A 273 -40.04 -6.56 -34.15
N GLY A 274 -39.74 -7.71 -33.55
CA GLY A 274 -40.05 -9.04 -34.09
C GLY A 274 -41.17 -9.77 -33.37
N SER A 275 -41.74 -9.19 -32.32
CA SER A 275 -42.79 -9.82 -31.51
C SER A 275 -44.16 -9.24 -31.85
N ASP A 276 -45.14 -10.13 -32.06
CA ASP A 276 -46.51 -9.75 -32.43
C ASP A 276 -47.36 -9.30 -31.22
N SER A 277 -46.91 -9.59 -29.99
CA SER A 277 -47.57 -9.20 -28.74
C SER A 277 -46.57 -8.94 -27.60
N LEU A 278 -47.05 -8.27 -26.53
CA LEU A 278 -46.28 -8.03 -25.31
C LEU A 278 -45.87 -9.34 -24.61
N ASP A 279 -46.75 -10.34 -24.59
CA ASP A 279 -46.43 -11.64 -23.99
C ASP A 279 -45.38 -12.40 -24.80
N ALA A 280 -45.51 -12.40 -26.13
CA ALA A 280 -44.50 -12.99 -27.01
C ALA A 280 -43.15 -12.26 -26.91
N PHE A 281 -43.15 -10.94 -26.70
CA PHE A 281 -41.96 -10.17 -26.42
C PHE A 281 -41.31 -10.59 -25.10
N LYS A 282 -42.09 -10.67 -24.01
CA LYS A 282 -41.61 -11.02 -22.68
C LYS A 282 -40.92 -12.40 -22.70
N GLU A 283 -41.58 -13.41 -23.27
CA GLU A 283 -41.04 -14.76 -23.36
C GLU A 283 -39.74 -14.79 -24.20
N ALA A 284 -39.75 -14.18 -25.39
CA ALA A 284 -38.60 -14.20 -26.28
C ALA A 284 -37.41 -13.40 -25.72
N PHE A 285 -37.66 -12.25 -25.08
CA PHE A 285 -36.62 -11.43 -24.49
C PHE A 285 -35.99 -12.12 -23.27
N GLN A 286 -36.80 -12.73 -22.40
CA GLN A 286 -36.29 -13.49 -21.25
C GLN A 286 -35.42 -14.67 -21.69
N ALA A 287 -35.87 -15.47 -22.65
CA ALA A 287 -35.11 -16.60 -23.16
C ALA A 287 -33.71 -16.17 -23.67
N ARG A 288 -33.66 -15.09 -24.46
CA ARG A 288 -32.40 -14.56 -25.00
C ARG A 288 -31.51 -13.92 -23.94
N LEU A 289 -32.10 -13.28 -22.93
CA LEU A 289 -31.33 -12.73 -21.82
C LEU A 289 -30.64 -13.84 -21.02
N PHE A 290 -31.33 -14.97 -20.82
CA PHE A 290 -30.73 -16.15 -20.19
C PHE A 290 -29.61 -16.75 -21.03
N ALA A 291 -29.79 -16.88 -22.35
CA ALA A 291 -28.75 -17.34 -23.28
C ALA A 291 -27.49 -16.46 -23.19
N LEU A 292 -27.68 -15.13 -23.30
CA LEU A 292 -26.59 -14.16 -23.17
C LEU A 292 -25.90 -14.29 -21.81
N SER A 293 -26.66 -14.50 -20.72
CA SER A 293 -26.11 -14.70 -19.38
C SER A 293 -25.29 -15.98 -19.26
N ALA A 294 -25.69 -17.07 -19.92
CA ALA A 294 -24.95 -18.34 -19.88
C ALA A 294 -23.57 -18.20 -20.51
N THR A 295 -23.51 -17.64 -21.73
CA THR A 295 -22.24 -17.33 -22.39
C THR A 295 -21.41 -16.29 -21.62
N HIS A 296 -22.06 -15.30 -20.98
CA HIS A 296 -21.37 -14.29 -20.14
C HIS A 296 -20.70 -14.91 -18.91
N ASN A 297 -21.33 -15.92 -18.29
CA ASN A 297 -20.76 -16.63 -17.16
C ASN A 297 -19.49 -17.40 -17.55
N ILE A 298 -19.49 -18.08 -18.71
CA ILE A 298 -18.32 -18.78 -19.25
C ILE A 298 -17.16 -17.80 -19.45
N LEU A 299 -17.42 -16.67 -20.13
CA LEU A 299 -16.39 -15.65 -20.35
C LEU A 299 -15.87 -15.03 -19.05
N THR A 300 -16.73 -14.87 -18.04
CA THR A 300 -16.32 -14.35 -16.73
C THR A 300 -15.43 -15.32 -15.97
N GLN A 301 -15.68 -16.63 -16.06
CA GLN A 301 -14.82 -17.66 -15.45
C GLN A 301 -13.44 -17.71 -16.12
N GLU A 302 -13.38 -17.48 -17.43
CA GLU A 302 -12.15 -17.49 -18.23
C GLU A 302 -11.52 -16.09 -18.38
N LEU A 303 -11.78 -15.18 -17.43
CA LEU A 303 -11.21 -13.82 -17.38
C LEU A 303 -11.35 -13.01 -18.69
N TRP A 304 -12.36 -13.34 -19.50
CA TRP A 304 -12.63 -12.74 -20.81
C TRP A 304 -11.51 -12.90 -21.84
N GLU A 305 -10.63 -13.90 -21.69
CA GLU A 305 -9.60 -14.18 -22.70
C GLU A 305 -10.18 -14.91 -23.89
N SER A 306 -10.88 -16.02 -23.63
CA SER A 306 -11.54 -16.82 -24.66
C SER A 306 -12.46 -17.86 -24.05
N ALA A 307 -13.40 -18.40 -24.83
CA ALA A 307 -14.32 -19.45 -24.40
C ALA A 307 -14.20 -20.68 -25.31
N CYS A 308 -14.28 -21.88 -24.73
CA CYS A 308 -14.28 -23.11 -25.52
C CYS A 308 -15.59 -23.24 -26.31
N MET A 309 -15.49 -23.52 -27.61
CA MET A 309 -16.66 -23.73 -28.49
C MET A 309 -17.61 -24.79 -27.93
N ARG A 310 -17.06 -25.89 -27.42
CA ARG A 310 -17.86 -26.99 -26.85
C ARG A 310 -18.61 -26.57 -25.59
N GLU A 311 -18.00 -25.76 -24.73
CA GLU A 311 -18.64 -25.28 -23.49
C GLU A 311 -19.81 -24.35 -23.78
N ILE A 312 -19.65 -23.43 -24.75
CA ILE A 312 -20.74 -22.57 -25.21
C ILE A 312 -21.88 -23.44 -25.75
N LEU A 313 -21.58 -24.40 -26.62
CA LEU A 313 -22.58 -25.29 -27.19
C LEU A 313 -23.32 -26.09 -26.10
N CYS A 314 -22.59 -26.64 -25.13
CA CYS A 314 -23.18 -27.34 -23.98
C CYS A 314 -24.14 -26.44 -23.20
N ALA A 315 -23.70 -25.22 -22.86
CA ALA A 315 -24.50 -24.29 -22.06
C ALA A 315 -25.78 -23.85 -22.79
N GLU A 316 -25.72 -23.62 -24.10
CA GLU A 316 -26.89 -23.21 -24.88
C GLU A 316 -27.88 -24.34 -25.16
N LEU A 317 -27.41 -25.60 -25.18
CA LEU A 317 -28.25 -26.78 -25.44
C LEU A 317 -28.80 -27.43 -24.16
N GLU A 318 -28.23 -27.14 -22.99
CA GLU A 318 -28.64 -27.70 -21.70
C GLU A 318 -30.16 -27.59 -21.43
N PRO A 319 -30.82 -26.43 -21.68
CA PRO A 319 -32.26 -26.31 -21.46
C PRO A 319 -33.13 -27.20 -22.35
N TYR A 320 -32.56 -27.74 -23.44
CA TYR A 320 -33.26 -28.53 -24.45
C TYR A 320 -32.90 -30.02 -24.39
N GLY A 321 -32.31 -30.47 -23.28
CA GLY A 321 -31.88 -31.86 -23.07
C GLY A 321 -30.37 -32.07 -23.20
N GLY A 322 -29.62 -31.01 -23.49
CA GLY A 322 -28.16 -31.07 -23.62
C GLY A 322 -27.70 -31.81 -24.87
N ILE A 323 -26.39 -32.03 -24.93
CA ILE A 323 -25.75 -32.87 -25.95
C ILE A 323 -25.89 -34.33 -25.49
N ASP A 324 -26.47 -35.17 -26.34
CA ASP A 324 -26.59 -36.61 -26.12
C ASP A 324 -26.23 -37.40 -27.39
N GLU A 325 -25.86 -38.67 -27.26
CA GLU A 325 -25.47 -39.49 -28.43
C GLU A 325 -26.67 -39.94 -29.29
N ARG A 326 -27.88 -39.41 -29.06
CA ARG A 326 -29.12 -39.94 -29.65
C ARG A 326 -29.92 -38.91 -30.45
N ARG A 327 -30.10 -37.71 -29.92
CA ARG A 327 -30.91 -36.62 -30.47
C ARG A 327 -30.09 -35.36 -30.72
N VAL A 328 -29.05 -35.07 -29.95
CA VAL A 328 -28.23 -33.86 -30.14
C VAL A 328 -26.75 -34.22 -30.12
N CYS A 329 -26.22 -34.61 -31.27
CA CYS A 329 -24.84 -35.05 -31.44
C CYS A 329 -23.93 -33.85 -31.72
N ALA A 330 -22.81 -33.73 -31.01
CA ALA A 330 -21.88 -32.60 -31.17
C ALA A 330 -20.40 -33.05 -31.20
N ALA A 331 -19.75 -32.87 -32.35
CA ALA A 331 -18.36 -33.31 -32.57
C ALA A 331 -17.53 -32.22 -33.26
N GLY A 332 -16.26 -32.08 -32.88
CA GLY A 332 -15.38 -31.11 -33.52
C GLY A 332 -14.10 -30.82 -32.76
N ASP A 333 -13.25 -29.99 -33.37
CA ASP A 333 -11.92 -29.64 -32.88
C ASP A 333 -11.97 -28.89 -31.54
N SER A 334 -10.87 -28.96 -30.77
CA SER A 334 -10.71 -28.12 -29.56
C SER A 334 -10.36 -26.69 -29.97
N ILE A 335 -11.36 -25.81 -30.00
CA ILE A 335 -11.23 -24.43 -30.46
C ILE A 335 -11.66 -23.48 -29.34
N ARG A 336 -10.86 -22.43 -29.14
CA ARG A 336 -11.19 -21.30 -28.28
C ARG A 336 -11.59 -20.09 -29.12
N LEU A 337 -12.70 -19.48 -28.75
CA LEU A 337 -13.29 -18.32 -29.41
C LEU A 337 -12.96 -17.06 -28.63
N THR A 338 -12.70 -15.97 -29.35
CA THR A 338 -12.64 -14.62 -28.76
C THR A 338 -13.97 -14.27 -28.08
N PRO A 339 -14.00 -13.33 -27.11
CA PRO A 339 -15.25 -12.93 -26.46
C PRO A 339 -16.35 -12.50 -27.43
N ARG A 340 -15.97 -11.82 -28.52
CA ARG A 340 -16.91 -11.40 -29.56
C ARG A 340 -17.52 -12.61 -30.29
N GLN A 341 -16.69 -13.54 -30.75
CA GLN A 341 -17.15 -14.78 -31.40
C GLN A 341 -18.02 -15.60 -30.43
N ALA A 342 -17.60 -15.74 -29.17
CA ALA A 342 -18.32 -16.50 -28.16
C ALA A 342 -19.75 -16.00 -27.95
N LEU A 343 -19.93 -14.68 -27.76
CA LEU A 343 -21.26 -14.06 -27.59
C LEU A 343 -22.14 -14.24 -28.84
N THR A 344 -21.58 -14.05 -30.03
CA THR A 344 -22.33 -14.20 -31.28
C THR A 344 -22.73 -15.66 -31.52
N PHE A 345 -21.84 -16.62 -31.29
CA PHE A 345 -22.12 -18.04 -31.42
C PHE A 345 -23.09 -18.56 -30.35
N GLY A 346 -22.97 -18.12 -29.10
CA GLY A 346 -23.93 -18.47 -28.04
C GLY A 346 -25.35 -18.09 -28.42
N MET A 347 -25.55 -16.86 -28.88
CA MET A 347 -26.85 -16.41 -29.40
C MET A 347 -27.29 -17.19 -30.65
N ALA A 348 -26.39 -17.53 -31.56
CA ALA A 348 -26.74 -18.29 -32.76
C ALA A 348 -27.19 -19.72 -32.43
N PHE A 349 -26.49 -20.41 -31.54
CA PHE A 349 -26.87 -21.75 -31.08
C PHE A 349 -28.18 -21.73 -30.29
N HIS A 350 -28.38 -20.72 -29.45
CA HIS A 350 -29.66 -20.54 -28.76
C HIS A 350 -30.85 -20.43 -29.72
N GLU A 351 -30.73 -19.58 -30.75
CA GLU A 351 -31.81 -19.39 -31.73
C GLU A 351 -32.01 -20.66 -32.58
N LEU A 352 -30.94 -21.35 -32.98
CA LEU A 352 -31.04 -22.62 -33.71
C LEU A 352 -31.70 -23.71 -32.86
N ALA A 353 -31.29 -23.87 -31.60
CA ALA A 353 -31.86 -24.84 -30.68
C ALA A 353 -33.35 -24.57 -30.42
N THR A 354 -33.70 -23.30 -30.17
CA THR A 354 -35.10 -22.89 -30.01
C THR A 354 -35.93 -23.21 -31.26
N ASN A 355 -35.41 -22.95 -32.45
CA ASN A 355 -36.10 -23.25 -33.70
C ASN A 355 -36.24 -24.77 -33.92
N ALA A 356 -35.21 -25.55 -33.61
CA ALA A 356 -35.26 -27.00 -33.69
C ALA A 356 -36.36 -27.57 -32.79
N VAL A 357 -36.55 -27.03 -31.59
CA VAL A 357 -37.60 -27.46 -30.64
C VAL A 357 -38.99 -27.01 -31.07
N LYS A 358 -39.14 -25.77 -31.55
CA LYS A 358 -40.46 -25.21 -31.90
C LYS A 358 -40.99 -25.66 -33.25
N TYR A 359 -40.11 -25.76 -34.25
CA TYR A 359 -40.49 -25.91 -35.65
C TYR A 359 -39.71 -27.00 -36.39
N GLY A 360 -38.56 -27.43 -35.85
CA GLY A 360 -37.61 -28.31 -36.52
C GLY A 360 -37.54 -29.71 -35.94
N ALA A 361 -36.39 -30.35 -36.05
CA ALA A 361 -36.21 -31.75 -35.70
C ALA A 361 -36.54 -32.09 -34.25
N LEU A 362 -36.17 -31.25 -33.28
CA LEU A 362 -36.36 -31.56 -31.86
C LEU A 362 -37.83 -31.53 -31.42
N SER A 363 -38.72 -30.95 -32.23
CA SER A 363 -40.18 -31.02 -32.01
C SER A 363 -40.77 -32.43 -32.17
N ALA A 364 -40.10 -33.32 -32.93
CA ALA A 364 -40.55 -34.68 -33.19
C ALA A 364 -39.75 -35.71 -32.36
N PRO A 365 -40.38 -36.77 -31.80
CA PRO A 365 -39.70 -37.74 -30.93
C PRO A 365 -38.47 -38.41 -31.58
N GLN A 366 -38.53 -38.69 -32.88
CA GLN A 366 -37.47 -39.32 -33.67
C GLN A 366 -36.47 -38.32 -34.28
N GLY A 367 -36.68 -37.02 -34.09
CA GLY A 367 -35.85 -35.99 -34.67
C GLY A 367 -34.52 -35.82 -33.94
N SER A 368 -33.50 -35.47 -34.70
CA SER A 368 -32.12 -35.32 -34.25
C SER A 368 -31.43 -34.12 -34.89
N VAL A 369 -30.41 -33.61 -34.20
CA VAL A 369 -29.53 -32.51 -34.62
C VAL A 369 -28.09 -32.99 -34.55
N ASP A 370 -27.38 -32.90 -35.67
CA ASP A 370 -25.95 -33.13 -35.76
C ASP A 370 -25.22 -31.80 -35.89
N ILE A 371 -24.29 -31.54 -34.97
CA ILE A 371 -23.49 -30.33 -34.90
C ILE A 371 -22.03 -30.71 -35.06
N ALA A 372 -21.42 -30.24 -36.15
CA ALA A 372 -20.02 -30.52 -36.45
C ALA A 372 -19.24 -29.22 -36.62
N TRP A 373 -18.04 -29.12 -36.06
CA TRP A 373 -17.16 -27.98 -36.34
C TRP A 373 -15.71 -28.40 -36.53
N ARG A 374 -15.01 -27.65 -37.38
CA ARG A 374 -13.62 -27.93 -37.74
C ARG A 374 -12.90 -26.68 -38.20
N THR A 375 -11.58 -26.68 -38.09
CA THR A 375 -10.73 -25.61 -38.63
C THR A 375 -10.18 -26.04 -39.99
N GLU A 376 -10.39 -25.21 -41.00
CA GLU A 376 -9.81 -25.38 -42.34
C GLU A 376 -9.07 -24.11 -42.74
N PRO A 377 -8.00 -24.18 -43.55
CA PRO A 377 -7.40 -22.98 -44.13
C PRO A 377 -8.34 -22.35 -45.17
N ASP A 378 -8.47 -21.02 -45.16
CA ASP A 378 -9.14 -20.27 -46.22
C ASP A 378 -8.29 -20.16 -47.49
N SER A 379 -8.79 -19.47 -48.51
CA SER A 379 -8.07 -19.25 -49.79
C SER A 379 -6.75 -18.49 -49.64
N THR A 380 -6.51 -17.85 -48.50
CA THR A 380 -5.28 -17.13 -48.16
C THR A 380 -4.37 -17.91 -47.20
N GLY A 381 -4.78 -19.10 -46.76
CA GLY A 381 -4.07 -19.94 -45.80
C GLY A 381 -4.31 -19.59 -44.33
N LYS A 382 -5.26 -18.69 -44.03
CA LYS A 382 -5.63 -18.33 -42.64
C LYS A 382 -6.63 -19.33 -42.06
N PRO A 383 -6.62 -19.57 -40.74
CA PRO A 383 -7.56 -20.49 -40.11
C PRO A 383 -8.99 -19.97 -40.21
N LEU A 384 -9.88 -20.82 -40.73
CA LEU A 384 -11.31 -20.58 -40.89
C LEU A 384 -12.07 -21.65 -40.12
N LEU A 385 -12.85 -21.22 -39.14
CA LEU A 385 -13.77 -22.09 -38.42
C LEU A 385 -14.99 -22.36 -39.30
N LYS A 386 -15.24 -23.63 -39.63
CA LYS A 386 -16.50 -24.08 -40.22
C LYS A 386 -17.35 -24.79 -39.18
N VAL A 387 -18.62 -24.42 -39.11
CA VAL A 387 -19.61 -25.02 -38.20
C VAL A 387 -20.82 -25.43 -39.04
N ASP A 388 -21.23 -26.69 -38.91
CA ASP A 388 -22.36 -27.29 -39.61
C ASP A 388 -23.40 -27.71 -38.56
N TRP A 389 -24.65 -27.27 -38.75
CA TRP A 389 -25.83 -27.67 -37.98
C TRP A 389 -26.81 -28.34 -38.93
N VAL A 390 -27.10 -29.61 -38.68
CA VAL A 390 -27.94 -30.44 -39.54
C VAL A 390 -29.07 -31.06 -38.74
N GLU A 391 -30.30 -30.68 -39.06
CA GLU A 391 -31.51 -31.27 -38.50
C GLU A 391 -32.00 -32.42 -39.39
N LYS A 392 -32.43 -33.52 -38.76
CA LYS A 392 -32.90 -34.74 -39.43
C LYS A 392 -34.11 -35.32 -38.73
N ASN A 393 -34.91 -36.09 -39.48
CA ASN A 393 -36.06 -36.85 -38.97
C ASN A 393 -37.11 -35.97 -38.25
N GLY A 394 -37.15 -34.68 -38.60
CA GLY A 394 -38.12 -33.71 -38.12
C GLY A 394 -39.41 -33.67 -38.96
N PRO A 395 -40.35 -32.77 -38.62
CA PRO A 395 -41.45 -32.44 -39.50
C PRO A 395 -40.93 -31.84 -40.83
N PRO A 396 -41.68 -31.95 -41.94
CA PRO A 396 -41.26 -31.42 -43.22
C PRO A 396 -41.01 -29.91 -43.16
N VAL A 397 -39.77 -29.49 -43.42
CA VAL A 397 -39.38 -28.08 -43.36
C VAL A 397 -39.66 -27.41 -44.71
N ARG A 398 -40.20 -26.19 -44.66
CA ARG A 398 -40.35 -25.30 -45.82
C ARG A 398 -39.63 -24.00 -45.55
N GLU A 399 -39.11 -23.39 -46.61
CA GLU A 399 -38.51 -22.07 -46.50
C GLU A 399 -39.56 -21.06 -45.98
N PRO A 400 -39.28 -20.33 -44.90
CA PRO A 400 -40.24 -19.42 -44.32
C PRO A 400 -40.46 -18.20 -45.23
N ALA A 401 -41.73 -17.86 -45.48
CA ALA A 401 -42.11 -16.70 -46.32
C ALA A 401 -41.59 -15.35 -45.77
N ARG A 402 -41.22 -15.30 -44.48
CA ARG A 402 -40.57 -14.16 -43.85
C ARG A 402 -39.41 -14.66 -42.99
N LYS A 403 -38.24 -14.04 -43.12
CA LYS A 403 -37.13 -14.23 -42.19
C LYS A 403 -37.54 -13.72 -40.80
N GLY A 404 -37.72 -14.65 -39.86
CA GLY A 404 -37.98 -14.36 -38.46
C GLY A 404 -36.79 -13.67 -37.79
N PHE A 405 -36.99 -13.19 -36.57
CA PHE A 405 -35.94 -12.51 -35.80
C PHE A 405 -34.66 -13.34 -35.71
N GLY A 406 -34.76 -14.63 -35.33
CA GLY A 406 -33.58 -15.48 -35.07
C GLY A 406 -32.69 -15.60 -36.30
N SER A 407 -33.29 -15.84 -37.47
CA SER A 407 -32.55 -15.89 -38.74
C SER A 407 -31.85 -14.57 -39.08
N LYS A 408 -32.44 -13.40 -38.75
CA LYS A 408 -31.81 -12.09 -38.97
C LYS A 408 -30.67 -11.81 -37.98
N LEU A 409 -30.81 -12.27 -36.74
CA LEU A 409 -29.77 -12.12 -35.72
C LEU A 409 -28.55 -12.97 -36.08
N ILE A 410 -28.77 -14.23 -36.43
CA ILE A 410 -27.72 -15.15 -36.89
C ILE A 410 -27.03 -14.57 -38.14
N GLU A 411 -27.80 -14.13 -39.13
CA GLU A 411 -27.25 -13.55 -40.36
C GLU A 411 -26.42 -12.30 -40.09
N ARG A 412 -26.93 -11.38 -39.25
CA ARG A 412 -26.21 -10.15 -38.91
C ARG A 412 -24.96 -10.42 -38.08
N GLY A 413 -25.06 -11.25 -37.05
CA GLY A 413 -23.94 -11.59 -36.18
C GLY A 413 -22.81 -12.24 -36.97
N ILE A 414 -23.13 -13.30 -37.72
CA ILE A 414 -22.11 -14.05 -38.45
C ILE A 414 -21.52 -13.24 -39.60
N ARG A 415 -22.34 -12.56 -40.44
CA ARG A 415 -21.84 -11.87 -41.63
C ARG A 415 -21.25 -10.49 -41.35
N HIS A 416 -21.77 -9.76 -40.37
CA HIS A 416 -21.35 -8.37 -40.12
C HIS A 416 -20.53 -8.19 -38.86
N GLU A 417 -20.73 -9.02 -37.82
CA GLU A 417 -19.91 -8.91 -36.62
C GLU A 417 -18.66 -9.79 -36.67
N LEU A 418 -18.73 -10.95 -37.30
CA LEU A 418 -17.60 -11.87 -37.39
C LEU A 418 -16.94 -11.92 -38.76
N ASP A 419 -17.36 -11.07 -39.70
CA ASP A 419 -16.88 -11.06 -41.10
C ASP A 419 -16.93 -12.45 -41.75
N GLY A 420 -17.93 -13.25 -41.38
CA GLY A 420 -18.11 -14.62 -41.81
C GLY A 420 -19.12 -14.80 -42.93
N SER A 421 -19.36 -16.06 -43.29
CA SER A 421 -20.38 -16.48 -44.25
C SER A 421 -21.41 -17.40 -43.58
N LEU A 422 -22.64 -17.32 -44.08
CA LEU A 422 -23.78 -18.10 -43.61
C LEU A 422 -24.53 -18.66 -44.81
N ASP A 423 -24.71 -19.98 -44.85
CA ASP A 423 -25.57 -20.70 -45.79
C ASP A 423 -26.66 -21.45 -45.02
N MET A 424 -27.93 -21.12 -45.26
CA MET A 424 -29.09 -21.77 -44.63
C MET A 424 -29.96 -22.39 -45.71
N ARG A 425 -30.10 -23.72 -45.69
CA ARG A 425 -30.89 -24.50 -46.65
C ARG A 425 -32.02 -25.24 -45.96
N PHE A 426 -33.24 -24.95 -46.39
CA PHE A 426 -34.46 -25.57 -45.89
C PHE A 426 -34.84 -26.74 -46.81
N HIS A 427 -34.39 -27.96 -46.48
CA HIS A 427 -34.80 -29.16 -47.19
C HIS A 427 -36.05 -29.78 -46.54
N PRO A 428 -36.93 -30.46 -47.29
CA PRO A 428 -38.06 -31.18 -46.70
C PRO A 428 -37.67 -32.19 -45.62
N GLU A 429 -36.45 -32.71 -45.65
CA GLU A 429 -35.91 -33.66 -44.66
C GLU A 429 -35.38 -32.99 -43.39
N GLY A 430 -35.18 -31.67 -43.40
CA GLY A 430 -34.65 -30.89 -42.28
C GLY A 430 -33.85 -29.64 -42.69
N LEU A 431 -33.52 -28.82 -41.70
CA LEU A 431 -32.67 -27.63 -41.86
C LEU A 431 -31.19 -28.02 -41.94
N ARG A 432 -30.45 -27.44 -42.89
CA ARG A 432 -28.98 -27.45 -42.90
C ARG A 432 -28.47 -26.01 -42.83
N CYS A 433 -27.67 -25.72 -41.83
CA CYS A 433 -27.08 -24.40 -41.61
C CYS A 433 -25.56 -24.56 -41.51
N SER A 434 -24.82 -23.85 -42.36
CA SER A 434 -23.36 -23.86 -42.37
C SER A 434 -22.82 -22.45 -42.19
N PHE A 435 -21.89 -22.31 -41.25
CA PHE A 435 -21.19 -21.08 -40.91
C PHE A 435 -19.72 -21.21 -41.29
N ALA A 436 -19.10 -20.13 -41.77
CA ALA A 436 -17.66 -20.05 -41.87
C ALA A 436 -17.17 -18.70 -41.33
N VAL A 437 -16.29 -18.71 -40.32
CA VAL A 437 -15.86 -17.53 -39.59
C VAL A 437 -14.33 -17.53 -39.44
N PRO A 438 -13.63 -16.42 -39.74
CA PRO A 438 -12.19 -16.31 -39.49
C PRO A 438 -11.88 -16.46 -37.98
N LEU A 439 -10.83 -17.23 -37.65
CA LEU A 439 -10.37 -17.40 -36.27
C LEU A 439 -9.39 -16.32 -35.81
#